data_AF-A0A370GNN0-F1
#
_entry.id   AF-A0A370GNN0-F1
#
_cell.length_a   1.000
_cell.length_b   1.000
_cell.length_c   1.000
_cell.angle_alpha   90.00
_cell.angle_beta   90.00
_cell.angle_gamma   90.00
#
_symmetry.space_group_name_H-M   'P 1'
#
loop_
_entity.id
_entity.type
_entity.pdbx_description
1 polymer ?
#
loop_
_entity_poly.entity_id
_entity_poly.type
_entity_poly.pdbx_seq_one_letter_code
_entity_poly.pdbx_strand_id
1 'polypeptide(L)'
;MIDTTPDRPGLTVSGRPMSSPLKDVWGLSRQMVGHFVENVAPCGTLPGDAIYGDVTTITRTCLELAVSMLDGRNIPEKTERLKEAAAGWAREGVPIDTIHHAIHEGFKIGFDLVVTSATTRHHAAGSGEDATLTLSLADFEAHMGGAKLVVEMLDTMTTAVSMAYVRELRAVVSEH
;
A
#
# COMPACT_ATOMS: atom_id res chain seq x y z
N MET A 1 21.38 -3.63 16.43
CA MET A 1 21.28 -2.18 16.66
C MET A 1 19.94 -1.77 16.11
N ILE A 2 18.94 -1.57 16.97
CA ILE A 2 17.57 -1.23 16.54
C ILE A 2 17.59 0.27 16.22
N ASP A 3 17.52 0.61 14.94
CA ASP A 3 17.40 1.99 14.48
C ASP A 3 15.94 2.43 14.69
N THR A 4 15.62 2.86 15.92
CA THR A 4 14.36 3.56 16.21
C THR A 4 14.45 4.95 15.59
N THR A 5 14.07 5.03 14.32
CA THR A 5 13.75 6.31 13.68
C THR A 5 12.65 6.99 14.51
N PRO A 6 12.83 8.25 14.94
CA PRO A 6 11.84 8.93 15.75
C PRO A 6 10.52 9.06 14.98
N ASP A 7 9.39 8.81 15.67
CA ASP A 7 8.05 9.01 15.10
C ASP A 7 7.95 10.43 14.54
N ARG A 8 7.67 10.53 13.24
CA ARG A 8 7.45 11.81 12.59
C ARG A 8 6.00 12.27 12.82
N PRO A 9 5.70 13.58 12.81
CA PRO A 9 4.33 14.05 12.79
C PRO A 9 3.59 13.44 11.60
N GLY A 10 2.44 12.79 11.85
CA GLY A 10 1.61 12.22 10.79
C GLY A 10 1.14 13.28 9.79
N LEU A 11 1.07 12.92 8.51
CA LEU A 11 0.64 13.87 7.47
C LEU A 11 -0.85 14.16 7.59
N THR A 12 -1.22 15.42 7.44
CA THR A 12 -2.62 15.85 7.38
C THR A 12 -2.94 16.48 6.03
N VAL A 13 -4.16 16.27 5.54
CA VAL A 13 -4.71 16.91 4.33
C VAL A 13 -6.05 17.53 4.71
N SER A 14 -6.20 18.83 4.49
CA SER A 14 -7.39 19.59 4.89
C SER A 14 -7.75 19.41 6.38
N GLY A 15 -6.75 19.40 7.26
CA GLY A 15 -6.92 19.28 8.72
C GLY A 15 -7.25 17.88 9.26
N ARG A 16 -7.21 16.84 8.43
CA ARG A 16 -7.40 15.43 8.86
C ARG A 16 -6.20 14.57 8.52
N PRO A 17 -5.91 13.51 9.30
CA PRO A 17 -4.86 12.55 8.97
C PRO A 17 -5.07 11.98 7.56
N MET A 18 -4.01 11.97 6.75
CA MET A 18 -4.03 11.44 5.39
C MET A 18 -4.40 9.96 5.35
N SER A 19 -4.14 9.23 6.44
CA SER A 19 -4.55 7.83 6.64
C SER A 19 -6.05 7.62 6.76
N SER A 20 -6.85 8.66 7.02
CA SER A 20 -8.28 8.52 7.35
C SER A 20 -9.10 7.71 6.33
N PRO A 21 -8.96 7.93 5.01
CA PRO A 21 -9.70 7.16 3.99
C PRO A 21 -9.29 5.67 3.94
N LEU A 22 -8.13 5.32 4.49
CA LEU A 22 -7.56 3.98 4.45
C LEU A 22 -7.84 3.18 5.74
N LYS A 23 -8.51 3.78 6.74
CA LYS A 23 -8.75 3.14 8.04
C LYS A 23 -9.79 2.02 7.99
N ASP A 24 -10.65 1.98 6.97
CA ASP A 24 -11.48 0.80 6.70
C ASP A 24 -10.65 -0.28 6.00
N VAL A 25 -9.71 -0.83 6.77
CA VAL A 25 -8.74 -1.81 6.28
C VAL A 25 -9.43 -3.08 5.76
N TRP A 26 -10.55 -3.45 6.37
CA TRP A 26 -11.31 -4.65 6.01
C TRP A 26 -12.08 -4.45 4.70
N GLY A 27 -12.84 -3.36 4.56
CA GLY A 27 -13.57 -3.07 3.32
C GLY A 27 -12.61 -2.87 2.15
N LEU A 28 -11.55 -2.10 2.36
CA LEU A 28 -10.59 -1.77 1.30
C LEU A 28 -9.76 -2.98 0.86
N SER A 29 -9.31 -3.83 1.79
CA SER A 29 -8.58 -5.05 1.41
C SER A 29 -9.43 -5.98 0.54
N ARG A 30 -10.71 -6.18 0.87
CA ARG A 30 -11.64 -6.97 0.05
C ARG A 30 -11.83 -6.36 -1.35
N GLN A 31 -11.98 -5.04 -1.44
CA GLN A 31 -12.10 -4.34 -2.73
C GLN A 31 -10.84 -4.52 -3.59
N MET A 32 -9.66 -4.33 -3.00
CA MET A 32 -8.37 -4.47 -3.70
C MET A 32 -8.16 -5.91 -4.18
N VAL A 33 -8.50 -6.90 -3.37
CA VAL A 33 -8.44 -8.32 -3.77
C VAL A 33 -9.35 -8.59 -4.96
N GLY A 34 -10.58 -8.05 -4.96
CA GLY A 34 -11.48 -8.13 -6.11
C GLY A 34 -10.87 -7.54 -7.38
N HIS A 35 -10.29 -6.33 -7.27
CA HIS A 35 -9.60 -5.67 -8.38
C HIS A 35 -8.40 -6.46 -8.90
N PHE A 36 -7.62 -7.08 -8.02
CA PHE A 36 -6.44 -7.86 -8.42
C PHE A 36 -6.81 -9.13 -9.20
N VAL A 37 -7.89 -9.81 -8.79
CA VAL A 37 -8.42 -10.98 -9.50
C VAL A 37 -8.85 -10.60 -10.93
N GLU A 38 -9.39 -9.40 -11.11
CA GLU A 38 -9.85 -8.93 -12.42
C GLU A 38 -8.72 -8.39 -13.31
N ASN A 39 -7.71 -7.73 -12.72
CA ASN A 39 -6.79 -6.86 -13.48
C ASN A 39 -5.29 -7.18 -13.34
N VAL A 40 -4.87 -7.94 -12.33
CA VAL A 40 -3.44 -8.14 -12.01
C VAL A 40 -2.94 -9.54 -12.38
N ALA A 41 -3.83 -10.54 -12.41
CA ALA A 41 -3.48 -11.88 -12.89
C ALA A 41 -4.68 -12.57 -13.56
N PRO A 42 -4.53 -13.18 -14.74
CA PRO A 42 -5.38 -14.30 -15.11
C PRO A 42 -5.08 -15.40 -14.09
N CYS A 43 -6.06 -15.82 -13.30
CA CYS A 43 -5.95 -17.00 -12.42
C CYS A 43 -5.65 -18.26 -13.26
N GLY A 44 -4.39 -18.46 -13.62
CA GLY A 44 -3.94 -19.52 -14.52
C GLY A 44 -2.94 -20.49 -13.91
N THR A 45 -2.45 -20.24 -12.69
CA THR A 45 -1.41 -21.09 -12.09
C THR A 45 -1.67 -21.58 -10.67
N LEU A 46 -2.74 -21.17 -9.96
CA LEU A 46 -2.86 -21.57 -8.55
C LEU A 46 -4.31 -21.83 -8.06
N PRO A 47 -4.53 -22.77 -7.11
CA PRO A 47 -5.87 -23.23 -6.67
C PRO A 47 -6.65 -22.15 -5.90
N GLY A 48 -7.90 -21.90 -6.32
CA GLY A 48 -8.64 -20.66 -6.04
C GLY A 48 -9.03 -20.33 -4.59
N ASP A 49 -9.05 -21.27 -3.65
CA ASP A 49 -9.68 -21.03 -2.34
C ASP A 49 -8.70 -20.75 -1.19
N ALA A 50 -7.49 -21.33 -1.20
CA ALA A 50 -6.48 -21.08 -0.17
C ALA A 50 -5.81 -19.71 -0.36
N ILE A 51 -5.63 -19.30 -1.62
CA ILE A 51 -4.91 -18.07 -1.99
C ILE A 51 -5.77 -16.84 -1.78
N TYR A 52 -7.09 -16.93 -1.89
CA TYR A 52 -7.95 -15.78 -1.58
C TYR A 52 -7.79 -15.34 -0.12
N GLY A 53 -7.62 -16.30 0.80
CA GLY A 53 -7.35 -16.05 2.22
C GLY A 53 -5.98 -15.39 2.46
N ASP A 54 -4.94 -15.92 1.82
CA ASP A 54 -3.57 -15.41 1.97
C ASP A 54 -3.37 -14.06 1.30
N VAL A 55 -3.90 -13.87 0.08
CA VAL A 55 -3.86 -12.59 -0.64
C VAL A 55 -4.64 -11.52 0.13
N THR A 56 -5.79 -11.85 0.72
CA THR A 56 -6.54 -10.90 1.57
C THR A 56 -5.73 -10.52 2.81
N THR A 57 -5.10 -11.50 3.47
CA THR A 57 -4.28 -11.28 4.68
C THR A 57 -3.06 -10.41 4.39
N ILE A 58 -2.42 -10.63 3.25
CA ILE A 58 -1.22 -9.89 2.86
C ILE A 58 -1.58 -8.49 2.36
N THR A 59 -2.65 -8.35 1.56
CA THR A 59 -3.20 -7.04 1.16
C THR A 59 -3.54 -6.19 2.39
N ARG A 60 -4.17 -6.81 3.39
CA ARG A 60 -4.43 -6.17 4.68
C ARG A 60 -3.14 -5.77 5.39
N THR A 61 -2.13 -6.63 5.43
CA THR A 61 -0.82 -6.32 6.06
C THR A 61 -0.15 -5.12 5.38
N CYS A 62 -0.16 -5.06 4.04
CA CYS A 62 0.34 -3.93 3.28
C CYS A 62 -0.41 -2.64 3.60
N LEU A 63 -1.74 -2.70 3.67
CA LEU A 63 -2.58 -1.54 3.99
C LEU A 63 -2.35 -1.05 5.43
N GLU A 64 -2.23 -1.97 6.39
CA GLU A 64 -1.91 -1.67 7.78
C GLU A 64 -0.51 -1.03 7.91
N LEU A 65 0.46 -1.46 7.10
CA LEU A 65 1.80 -0.85 7.04
C LEU A 65 1.72 0.56 6.43
N ALA A 66 1.01 0.75 5.32
CA ALA A 66 0.79 2.06 4.69
C ALA A 66 0.12 3.05 5.65
N VAL A 67 -0.95 2.65 6.36
CA VAL A 67 -1.61 3.47 7.39
C VAL A 67 -0.64 3.89 8.48
N SER A 68 0.21 2.96 8.94
CA SER A 68 1.20 3.25 9.99
C SER A 68 2.20 4.28 9.51
N MET A 69 2.74 4.11 8.30
CA MET A 69 3.70 5.02 7.71
C MET A 69 3.11 6.42 7.46
N LEU A 70 1.83 6.51 7.08
CA LEU A 70 1.07 7.77 6.92
C LEU A 70 0.88 8.48 8.27
N ASP A 71 0.64 7.70 9.33
CA ASP A 71 0.55 8.19 10.71
C ASP A 71 1.92 8.56 11.30
N GLY A 72 3.01 8.39 10.53
CA GLY A 72 4.37 8.71 10.95
C GLY A 72 5.10 7.61 11.71
N ARG A 73 4.54 6.40 11.74
CA ARG A 73 5.07 5.22 12.42
C ARG A 73 5.65 4.24 11.42
N ASN A 74 6.88 3.81 11.61
CA ASN A 74 7.39 2.61 10.94
C ASN A 74 7.21 1.41 11.89
N ILE A 75 6.61 0.32 11.41
CA ILE A 75 6.36 -0.86 12.24
C ILE A 75 7.18 -2.03 11.69
N PRO A 76 8.37 -2.30 12.26
CA PRO A 76 9.26 -3.37 11.80
C PRO A 76 8.55 -4.73 11.68
N GLU A 77 7.66 -5.05 12.62
CA GLU A 77 6.88 -6.29 12.61
C GLU A 77 6.05 -6.47 11.32
N LYS A 78 5.43 -5.40 10.82
CA LYS A 78 4.63 -5.47 9.59
C LYS A 78 5.51 -5.65 8.35
N THR A 79 6.68 -5.02 8.34
CA THR A 79 7.68 -5.21 7.29
C THR A 79 8.23 -6.64 7.29
N GLU A 80 8.46 -7.25 8.45
CA GLU A 80 8.89 -8.65 8.53
C GLU A 80 7.80 -9.61 8.04
N ARG A 81 6.54 -9.42 8.42
CA ARG A 81 5.42 -10.21 7.89
C ARG A 81 5.32 -10.13 6.36
N LEU A 82 5.56 -8.96 5.78
CA LEU A 82 5.60 -8.78 4.32
C LEU A 82 6.76 -9.56 3.68
N LYS A 83 7.92 -9.61 4.33
CA LYS A 83 9.07 -10.42 3.86
C LYS A 83 8.79 -11.92 3.95
N GLU A 84 8.15 -12.38 5.02
CA GLU A 84 7.75 -13.78 5.19
C GLU A 84 6.78 -14.22 4.08
N ALA A 85 5.79 -13.38 3.77
CA ALA A 85 4.90 -13.57 2.63
C ALA A 85 5.66 -13.66 1.29
N ALA A 86 6.61 -12.75 1.07
CA ALA A 86 7.43 -12.76 -0.14
C ALA A 86 8.28 -14.02 -0.29
N ALA A 87 8.80 -14.57 0.81
CA ALA A 87 9.47 -15.86 0.80
C ALA A 87 8.49 -17.02 0.48
N GLY A 88 7.26 -16.98 1.02
CA GLY A 88 6.20 -17.94 0.66
C GLY A 88 5.92 -17.97 -0.83
N TRP A 89 5.68 -16.80 -1.42
CA TRP A 89 5.44 -16.65 -2.86
C TRP A 89 6.61 -17.14 -3.72
N ALA A 90 7.86 -16.93 -3.29
CA ALA A 90 9.03 -17.45 -3.99
C ALA A 90 9.08 -18.97 -4.01
N ARG A 91 8.76 -19.63 -2.87
CA ARG A 91 8.68 -21.11 -2.78
C ARG A 91 7.56 -21.68 -3.65
N GLU A 92 6.46 -20.95 -3.78
CA GLU A 92 5.32 -21.32 -4.61
C GLU A 92 5.52 -21.00 -6.09
N GLY A 93 6.60 -20.29 -6.45
CA GLY A 93 6.93 -19.95 -7.83
C GLY A 93 6.08 -18.82 -8.42
N VAL A 94 5.48 -17.97 -7.58
CA VAL A 94 4.71 -16.79 -8.04
C VAL A 94 5.67 -15.79 -8.71
N PRO A 95 5.43 -15.36 -9.97
CA PRO A 95 6.31 -14.42 -10.63
C PRO A 95 6.46 -13.09 -9.87
N ILE A 96 7.70 -12.63 -9.68
CA ILE A 96 7.98 -11.40 -8.91
C ILE A 96 7.36 -10.15 -9.53
N ASP A 97 7.23 -10.12 -10.86
CA ASP A 97 6.55 -9.05 -11.58
C ASP A 97 5.05 -8.98 -11.23
N THR A 98 4.40 -10.13 -11.03
CA THR A 98 2.99 -10.20 -10.60
C THR A 98 2.84 -9.60 -9.20
N ILE A 99 3.75 -9.92 -8.29
CA ILE A 99 3.76 -9.39 -6.91
C ILE A 99 3.95 -7.86 -6.93
N HIS A 100 4.94 -7.37 -7.67
CA HIS A 100 5.18 -5.93 -7.80
C HIS A 100 4.01 -5.22 -8.48
N HIS A 101 3.39 -5.83 -9.49
CA HIS A 101 2.23 -5.25 -10.15
C HIS A 101 1.05 -5.10 -9.18
N ALA A 102 0.77 -6.12 -8.36
CA ALA A 102 -0.25 -6.07 -7.31
C ALA A 102 0.00 -4.94 -6.30
N ILE A 103 1.26 -4.78 -5.85
CA ILE A 103 1.65 -3.71 -4.93
C ILE A 103 1.37 -2.35 -5.59
N HIS A 104 1.85 -2.14 -6.83
CA HIS A 104 1.65 -0.87 -7.55
C HIS A 104 0.17 -0.54 -7.77
N GLU A 105 -0.65 -1.52 -8.16
CA GLU A 105 -2.11 -1.33 -8.30
C GLU A 105 -2.75 -0.98 -6.96
N GLY A 106 -2.34 -1.65 -5.88
CA GLY A 106 -2.84 -1.33 -4.55
C GLY A 106 -2.53 0.11 -4.11
N PHE A 107 -1.31 0.59 -4.38
CA PHE A 107 -0.94 1.97 -4.11
C PHE A 107 -1.72 2.97 -4.98
N LYS A 108 -2.01 2.64 -6.24
CA LYS A 108 -2.86 3.49 -7.09
C LYS A 108 -4.28 3.63 -6.51
N ILE A 109 -4.91 2.53 -6.13
CA ILE A 109 -6.25 2.54 -5.49
C ILE A 109 -6.21 3.35 -4.20
N GLY A 110 -5.24 3.09 -3.32
CA GLY A 110 -5.11 3.80 -2.05
C GLY A 110 -4.87 5.29 -2.22
N PHE A 111 -4.04 5.67 -3.20
CA PHE A 111 -3.77 7.08 -3.49
C PHE A 111 -5.00 7.78 -4.07
N ASP A 112 -5.71 7.16 -5.00
CA ASP A 112 -6.94 7.72 -5.58
C ASP A 112 -8.00 7.98 -4.51
N LEU A 113 -8.15 7.08 -3.53
CA LEU A 113 -9.04 7.30 -2.38
C LEU A 113 -8.64 8.50 -1.53
N VAL A 114 -7.34 8.70 -1.30
CA VAL A 114 -6.82 9.86 -0.55
C VAL A 114 -7.07 11.17 -1.31
N VAL A 115 -6.80 11.18 -2.62
CA VAL A 115 -7.01 12.35 -3.48
C VAL A 115 -8.49 12.68 -3.61
N THR A 116 -9.35 11.71 -3.95
CA THR A 116 -10.80 11.89 -4.10
C THR A 116 -11.46 12.35 -2.79
N SER A 117 -10.99 11.84 -1.65
CA SER A 117 -11.46 12.29 -0.35
C SER A 117 -11.11 13.76 -0.09
N ALA A 118 -9.96 14.24 -0.57
CA ALA A 118 -9.56 15.63 -0.42
C ALA A 118 -10.39 16.55 -1.35
N THR A 119 -10.54 16.20 -2.63
CA THR A 119 -11.29 17.00 -3.61
C THR A 119 -12.77 17.13 -3.27
N THR A 120 -13.43 16.04 -2.85
CA THR A 120 -14.85 16.05 -2.44
C THR A 120 -15.11 17.03 -1.29
N ARG A 121 -14.15 17.19 -0.37
CA ARG A 121 -14.25 18.15 0.75
C ARG A 121 -14.08 19.60 0.29
N HIS A 122 -13.21 19.86 -0.69
CA HIS A 122 -13.07 21.19 -1.28
C HIS A 122 -14.34 21.61 -2.04
N HIS A 123 -14.99 20.69 -2.74
CA HIS A 123 -16.27 20.95 -3.41
C HIS A 123 -17.43 21.18 -2.44
N ALA A 124 -17.48 20.45 -1.31
CA ALA A 124 -18.50 20.69 -0.26
C ALA A 124 -18.36 22.07 0.41
N ALA A 125 -17.18 22.70 0.35
CA ALA A 125 -16.93 24.03 0.89
C ALA A 125 -17.17 25.18 -0.14
N GLY A 126 -17.37 24.86 -1.43
CA GLY A 126 -17.59 25.84 -2.50
C GLY A 126 -18.62 25.32 -3.50
N SER A 127 -19.90 25.53 -3.22
CA SER A 127 -21.00 25.06 -4.06
C SER A 127 -21.26 25.99 -5.25
N GLY A 128 -20.88 25.56 -6.46
CA GLY A 128 -21.28 26.13 -7.75
C GLY A 128 -20.85 25.23 -8.92
N GLU A 129 -21.66 25.14 -9.99
CA GLU A 129 -21.43 24.27 -11.16
C GLU A 129 -20.18 24.64 -11.99
N ASP A 130 -19.53 25.78 -11.70
CA ASP A 130 -18.27 26.26 -12.27
C ASP A 130 -17.15 26.29 -11.19
N ALA A 131 -16.95 25.16 -10.51
CA ALA A 131 -16.04 25.07 -9.37
C ALA A 131 -14.57 25.16 -9.81
N THR A 132 -14.02 26.37 -9.80
CA THR A 132 -12.56 26.58 -9.84
C THR A 132 -11.95 26.02 -8.55
N LEU A 133 -11.17 24.94 -8.65
CA LEU A 133 -10.48 24.35 -7.50
C LEU A 133 -9.48 25.38 -6.94
N THR A 134 -9.81 25.97 -5.79
CA THR A 134 -8.92 26.90 -5.09
C THR A 134 -8.26 26.14 -3.94
N LEU A 135 -6.98 25.81 -4.09
CA LEU A 135 -6.17 25.14 -3.07
C LEU A 135 -5.34 26.18 -2.32
N SER A 136 -5.36 26.13 -0.98
CA SER A 136 -4.41 26.93 -0.20
C SER A 136 -2.98 26.40 -0.40
N LEU A 137 -1.97 27.24 -0.22
CA LEU A 137 -0.56 26.81 -0.28
C LEU A 137 -0.28 25.67 0.71
N ALA A 138 -0.88 25.73 1.90
CA ALA A 138 -0.74 24.69 2.92
C ALA A 138 -1.36 23.34 2.48
N ASP A 139 -2.52 23.37 1.80
CA ASP A 139 -3.13 22.14 1.25
C ASP A 139 -2.30 21.56 0.10
N PHE A 140 -1.70 22.42 -0.73
CA PHE A 140 -0.80 21.99 -1.80
C PHE A 140 0.48 21.36 -1.25
N GLU A 141 1.13 21.96 -0.25
CA GLU A 141 2.29 21.41 0.43
C GLU A 141 1.98 20.07 1.10
N ALA A 142 0.82 19.97 1.77
CA ALA A 142 0.33 18.72 2.34
C ALA A 142 0.13 17.62 1.28
N HIS A 143 -0.42 17.99 0.11
CA HIS A 143 -0.62 17.06 -1.00
C HIS A 143 0.72 16.56 -1.57
N MET A 144 1.67 17.47 -1.80
CA MET A 144 3.02 17.11 -2.26
C MET A 144 3.79 16.26 -1.24
N GLY A 145 3.66 16.58 0.05
CA GLY A 145 4.18 15.76 1.14
C GLY A 145 3.59 14.35 1.14
N GLY A 146 2.29 14.23 0.87
CA GLY A 146 1.59 12.96 0.71
C GLY A 146 2.08 12.13 -0.47
N ALA A 147 2.20 12.76 -1.64
CA ALA A 147 2.71 12.10 -2.84
C ALA A 147 4.14 11.60 -2.65
N LYS A 148 5.03 12.41 -2.06
CA LYS A 148 6.39 11.99 -1.71
C LYS A 148 6.38 10.79 -0.77
N LEU A 149 5.53 10.82 0.25
CA LEU A 149 5.43 9.73 1.20
C LEU A 149 4.91 8.44 0.55
N VAL A 150 3.93 8.52 -0.35
CA VAL A 150 3.46 7.35 -1.10
C VAL A 150 4.60 6.69 -1.88
N VAL A 151 5.48 7.49 -2.50
CA VAL A 151 6.68 6.97 -3.19
C VAL A 151 7.65 6.30 -2.21
N GLU A 152 7.90 6.90 -1.04
CA GLU A 152 8.75 6.30 0.01
C GLU A 152 8.18 4.96 0.53
N MET A 153 6.86 4.87 0.68
CA MET A 153 6.19 3.63 1.08
C MET A 153 6.35 2.53 0.03
N LEU A 154 6.14 2.90 -1.24
CA LEU A 154 6.26 1.97 -2.34
C LEU A 154 7.69 1.43 -2.46
N ASP A 155 8.69 2.30 -2.35
CA ASP A 155 10.11 1.92 -2.32
C ASP A 155 10.41 0.95 -1.18
N THR A 156 9.95 1.27 0.03
CA THR A 156 10.14 0.43 1.22
C THR A 156 9.56 -0.97 1.02
N MET A 157 8.31 -1.07 0.57
CA MET A 157 7.62 -2.36 0.40
C MET A 157 8.23 -3.17 -0.74
N THR A 158 8.46 -2.54 -1.89
CA THR A 158 9.01 -3.21 -3.08
C THR A 158 10.42 -3.72 -2.83
N THR A 159 11.25 -2.93 -2.15
CA THR A 159 12.61 -3.35 -1.75
C THR A 159 12.58 -4.51 -0.76
N ALA A 160 11.73 -4.44 0.27
CA ALA A 160 11.60 -5.52 1.25
C ALA A 160 11.16 -6.83 0.61
N VAL A 161 10.14 -6.78 -0.26
CA VAL A 161 9.64 -7.94 -1.01
C VAL A 161 10.71 -8.50 -1.94
N SER A 162 11.35 -7.66 -2.75
CA SER A 162 12.40 -8.08 -3.68
C SER A 162 13.56 -8.79 -2.98
N MET A 163 14.04 -8.21 -1.87
CA MET A 163 15.14 -8.77 -1.09
C MET A 163 14.80 -10.12 -0.49
N ALA A 164 13.60 -10.26 0.10
CA ALA A 164 13.14 -11.51 0.70
C ALA A 164 12.92 -12.60 -0.36
N TYR A 165 12.27 -12.25 -1.47
CA TYR A 165 12.01 -13.14 -2.59
C TYR A 165 13.32 -13.72 -3.18
N VAL A 166 14.30 -12.86 -3.47
CA VAL A 166 15.61 -13.29 -4.02
C VAL A 166 16.40 -14.12 -3.02
N ARG A 167 16.36 -13.76 -1.72
CA ARG A 167 17.03 -14.54 -0.67
C ARG A 167 16.46 -15.95 -0.63
N GLU A 168 15.15 -16.10 -0.71
CA GLU A 168 14.49 -17.40 -0.70
C GLU A 168 14.87 -18.25 -1.91
N LEU A 169 14.81 -17.69 -3.13
CA LEU A 169 15.22 -18.42 -4.33
C LEU A 169 16.66 -18.93 -4.25
N ARG A 170 17.57 -18.14 -3.69
CA ARG A 170 18.98 -18.55 -3.52
C ARG A 170 19.14 -19.65 -2.48
N ALA A 171 18.35 -19.65 -1.41
CA ALA A 171 18.38 -20.68 -0.39
C ALA A 171 17.98 -22.04 -0.99
N VAL A 172 16.86 -22.08 -1.73
CA VAL A 172 16.36 -23.30 -2.40
C VAL A 172 17.38 -23.87 -3.40
N VAL A 173 18.07 -22.99 -4.16
CA VAL A 173 19.12 -23.40 -5.11
C VAL A 173 20.36 -23.94 -4.40
N SER A 174 20.65 -23.49 -3.17
CA SER A 174 21.83 -23.94 -2.42
C SER A 174 21.60 -25.27 -1.68
N GLU A 175 20.35 -25.75 -1.60
CA GLU A 175 19.97 -27.01 -0.97
C GLU A 175 19.96 -28.21 -1.94
N HIS A 176 20.17 -27.97 -3.24
CA HIS A 176 20.24 -28.98 -4.31
C HIS A 176 21.67 -29.11 -4.87
#